data_AF-A0A9D0Y7C2-F1
#
_entry.id   AF-A0A9D0Y7C2-F1
#
_cell.length_a   1.000
_cell.length_b   1.000
_cell.length_c   1.000
_cell.angle_alpha   90.00
_cell.angle_beta   90.00
_cell.angle_gamma   90.00
#
_symmetry.space_group_name_H-M   'P 1'
#
loop_
_entity.id
_entity.type
_entity.pdbx_description
1 polymer ?
#
loop_
_entity_poly.entity_id
_entity_poly.type
_entity_poly.pdbx_seq_one_letter_code
_entity_poly.pdbx_strand_id
1 'polypeptide(L)'
;MLIKPVFKVLDVLQVPRLLEFILHLLVNVTRLTAEELEAAGQVLGTNAIDYSAARVGEGRLLPPYFMINRDRATTLFHTIFLPSKGRHARGRLDLFVHELVHVYQFEKVGSIYIWQAIMAQMGAGYRYGEVDGLEERRKEGQTFSGFNREQQGQVAQDYYHDVLEKDLAANSRERLAFQPFIEELQAGLL
;
A
#
# COMPACT_ATOMS: atom_id res chain seq x y z
N MET A 1 -7.75 -24.06 -3.96
CA MET A 1 -6.53 -23.40 -4.47
C MET A 1 -5.41 -23.59 -3.45
N LEU A 2 -4.35 -24.35 -3.78
CA LEU A 2 -3.28 -24.73 -2.83
C LEU A 2 -2.34 -23.60 -2.40
N ILE A 3 -2.52 -22.38 -2.90
CA ILE A 3 -1.53 -21.31 -2.75
C ILE A 3 -1.47 -20.69 -1.35
N LYS A 4 -2.60 -20.61 -0.64
CA LYS A 4 -2.67 -20.01 0.70
C LYS A 4 -1.86 -20.81 1.74
N PRO A 5 -1.98 -22.15 1.81
CA PRO A 5 -1.10 -22.97 2.64
C PRO A 5 0.39 -22.77 2.32
N VAL A 6 0.76 -22.65 1.04
CA VAL A 6 2.16 -22.46 0.63
C VAL A 6 2.73 -21.16 1.22
N PHE A 7 2.06 -20.02 1.02
CA PHE A 7 2.52 -18.74 1.59
C PHE A 7 2.59 -18.77 3.11
N LYS A 8 1.61 -19.42 3.77
CA LYS A 8 1.64 -19.56 5.23
C LYS A 8 2.85 -20.36 5.72
N VAL A 9 3.25 -21.41 5.00
CA VAL A 9 4.49 -22.15 5.32
C VAL A 9 5.71 -21.25 5.15
N LEU A 10 5.79 -20.47 4.05
CA LEU A 10 6.89 -19.53 3.83
C LEU A 10 6.98 -18.47 4.95
N ASP A 11 5.83 -17.94 5.38
CA ASP A 11 5.76 -16.95 6.47
C ASP A 11 6.24 -17.55 7.80
N VAL A 12 5.79 -18.76 8.16
CA VAL A 12 6.22 -19.46 9.39
C VAL A 12 7.72 -19.74 9.38
N LEU A 13 8.27 -20.10 8.22
CA LEU A 13 9.71 -20.33 8.04
C LEU A 13 10.53 -19.02 7.95
N GLN A 14 9.90 -17.86 8.10
CA GLN A 14 10.52 -16.54 7.99
C GLN A 14 11.26 -16.30 6.66
N VAL A 15 10.80 -16.96 5.58
CA VAL A 15 11.34 -16.74 4.23
C VAL A 15 11.23 -15.27 3.82
N PRO A 16 10.11 -14.54 4.09
CA PRO A 16 10.04 -13.10 3.85
C PRO A 16 11.19 -12.30 4.47
N ARG A 17 11.54 -12.58 5.74
CA ARG A 17 12.62 -11.89 6.45
C ARG A 17 13.99 -12.17 5.84
N LEU A 18 14.24 -13.40 5.44
CA LEU A 18 15.49 -13.76 4.75
C LEU A 18 15.59 -13.07 3.38
N LEU A 19 14.51 -13.06 2.60
CA LEU A 19 14.48 -12.38 1.31
C LEU A 19 14.64 -10.86 1.46
N GLU A 20 13.96 -10.27 2.44
CA GLU A 20 14.11 -8.84 2.77
C GLU A 20 15.55 -8.50 3.12
N PHE A 21 16.20 -9.30 3.99
CA PHE A 21 17.61 -9.13 4.34
C PHE A 21 18.51 -9.20 3.10
N ILE A 22 18.31 -10.18 2.22
CA ILE A 22 19.08 -10.30 0.98
C ILE A 22 18.86 -9.06 0.11
N LEU A 23 17.61 -8.62 -0.08
CA LEU A 23 17.29 -7.43 -0.88
C LEU A 23 17.96 -6.17 -0.31
N HIS A 24 17.99 -6.02 1.02
CA HIS A 24 18.65 -4.88 1.68
C HIS A 24 20.15 -4.84 1.44
N LEU A 25 20.81 -5.97 1.21
CA LEU A 25 22.22 -6.01 0.81
C LEU A 25 22.44 -5.53 -0.63
N LEU A 26 21.41 -5.62 -1.49
CA LEU A 26 21.49 -5.33 -2.92
C LEU A 26 21.09 -3.90 -3.28
N VAL A 27 20.35 -3.21 -2.41
CA VAL A 27 19.82 -1.86 -2.65
C VAL A 27 20.33 -0.85 -1.61
N ASN A 28 20.12 0.45 -1.82
CA ASN A 28 20.29 1.42 -0.75
C ASN A 28 19.01 1.44 0.06
N VAL A 29 19.13 1.29 1.38
CA VAL A 29 17.98 1.20 2.27
C VAL A 29 18.01 2.37 3.25
N THR A 30 16.89 3.07 3.35
CA THR A 30 16.71 4.17 4.30
C THR A 30 15.45 3.98 5.14
N ARG A 31 15.38 4.70 6.25
CA ARG A 31 14.15 4.85 7.03
C ARG A 31 13.18 5.81 6.34
N LEU A 32 11.92 5.76 6.77
CA LEU A 32 10.92 6.76 6.40
C LEU A 32 11.32 8.14 6.91
N THR A 33 11.05 9.18 6.12
CA THR A 33 11.18 10.57 6.57
C THR A 33 10.05 10.97 7.50
N ALA A 34 10.16 12.15 8.12
CA ALA A 34 9.08 12.69 8.94
C ALA A 34 7.81 12.97 8.11
N GLU A 35 7.95 13.50 6.89
CA GLU A 35 6.80 13.75 6.02
C GLU A 35 6.11 12.45 5.59
N GLU A 36 6.90 11.41 5.29
CA GLU A 36 6.39 10.07 4.95
C GLU A 36 5.61 9.43 6.12
N LEU A 37 6.13 9.56 7.35
CA LEU A 37 5.45 9.09 8.56
C LEU A 37 4.17 9.87 8.85
N GLU A 38 4.18 11.19 8.67
CA GLU A 38 3.01 12.04 8.88
C GLU A 38 1.90 11.69 7.89
N ALA A 39 2.23 11.63 6.58
CA ALA A 39 1.27 11.26 5.54
C ALA A 39 0.65 9.89 5.79
N ALA A 40 1.46 8.89 6.15
CA ALA A 40 0.98 7.57 6.48
C ALA A 40 0.10 7.56 7.73
N GLY A 41 0.51 8.29 8.78
CA GLY A 41 -0.23 8.40 10.03
C GLY A 41 -1.60 9.03 9.86
N GLN A 42 -1.77 9.98 8.94
CA GLN A 42 -3.06 10.61 8.63
C GLN A 42 -4.04 9.65 7.94
N VAL A 43 -3.54 8.67 7.19
CA VAL A 43 -4.40 7.75 6.41
C VAL A 43 -4.56 6.41 7.10
N LEU A 44 -3.45 5.68 7.31
CA LEU A 44 -3.47 4.36 7.92
C LEU A 44 -3.64 4.43 9.44
N GLY A 45 -3.28 5.55 10.07
CA GLY A 45 -3.19 5.67 11.52
C GLY A 45 -1.78 5.36 12.04
N THR A 46 -1.48 5.86 13.24
CA THR A 46 -0.12 5.82 13.82
C THR A 46 0.34 4.44 14.30
N ASN A 47 -0.59 3.47 14.41
CA ASN A 47 -0.32 2.12 14.89
C ASN A 47 -0.77 1.02 13.91
N ALA A 48 -1.07 1.36 12.65
CA ALA A 48 -1.54 0.38 11.69
C ALA A 48 -0.48 -0.65 11.28
N ILE A 49 0.78 -0.22 11.24
CA ILE A 49 1.94 -1.04 10.92
C ILE A 49 3.11 -0.76 11.86
N ASP A 50 4.12 -1.62 11.86
CA ASP A 50 5.42 -1.30 12.45
C ASP A 50 6.21 -0.36 11.52
N TYR A 51 5.92 0.94 11.64
CA TYR A 51 6.65 1.99 10.92
C TYR A 51 8.16 1.97 11.17
N SER A 52 8.61 1.39 12.30
CA SER A 52 10.03 1.27 12.62
C SER A 52 10.71 0.14 11.84
N ALA A 53 9.94 -0.84 11.34
CA ALA A 53 10.39 -1.89 10.44
C ALA A 53 10.33 -1.45 8.97
N ALA A 54 9.41 -0.55 8.60
CA ALA A 54 9.25 -0.05 7.23
C ALA A 54 10.53 0.62 6.68
N ARG A 55 10.86 0.33 5.42
CA ARG A 55 12.06 0.81 4.74
C ARG A 55 11.77 1.26 3.32
N VAL A 56 12.59 2.20 2.84
CA VAL A 56 12.61 2.64 1.44
C VAL A 56 13.89 2.15 0.78
N GLY A 57 13.73 1.38 -0.30
CA GLY A 57 14.80 0.83 -1.12
C GLY A 57 14.97 1.57 -2.44
N GLU A 58 16.17 2.09 -2.73
CA GLU A 58 16.46 2.88 -3.93
C GLU A 58 17.81 2.52 -4.57
N GLY A 59 17.92 2.74 -5.89
CA GLY A 59 19.18 2.65 -6.62
C GLY A 59 19.87 1.26 -6.66
N ARG A 60 21.21 1.27 -6.81
CA ARG A 60 22.08 0.09 -6.97
C ARG A 60 21.59 -0.87 -8.06
N LEU A 61 21.09 -2.05 -7.70
CA LEU A 61 20.63 -3.08 -8.65
C LEU A 61 19.17 -2.91 -9.09
N LEU A 62 18.44 -1.93 -8.55
CA LEU A 62 17.06 -1.65 -8.95
C LEU A 62 16.86 -1.00 -10.34
N PRO A 63 17.78 -0.20 -10.92
CA PRO A 63 17.51 0.46 -12.20
C PRO A 63 17.16 -0.51 -13.34
N PRO A 64 17.87 -1.64 -13.56
CA PRO A 64 17.46 -2.62 -14.56
C PRO A 64 16.07 -3.22 -14.29
N TYR A 65 15.73 -3.45 -13.01
CA TYR A 65 14.41 -3.94 -12.63
C TYR A 65 13.31 -2.93 -12.98
N PHE A 66 13.50 -1.65 -12.68
CA PHE A 66 12.52 -0.61 -13.00
C PHE A 66 12.38 -0.34 -14.50
N MET A 67 13.43 -0.51 -15.30
CA MET A 67 13.30 -0.50 -16.76
C MET A 67 12.31 -1.56 -17.28
N ILE A 68 12.30 -2.75 -16.65
CA ILE A 68 11.37 -3.84 -17.00
C ILE A 68 9.98 -3.57 -16.41
N ASN A 69 9.93 -3.06 -15.17
CA ASN A 69 8.69 -2.76 -14.44
C ASN A 69 8.03 -1.42 -14.82
N ARG A 70 8.54 -0.74 -15.85
CA ARG A 70 8.06 0.56 -16.35
C ARG A 70 8.04 1.65 -15.26
N ASP A 71 9.09 1.69 -14.44
CA ASP A 71 9.28 2.66 -13.35
C ASP A 71 8.09 2.73 -12.37
N ARG A 72 7.43 1.60 -12.12
CA ARG A 72 6.39 1.50 -11.08
C ARG A 72 7.03 1.16 -9.74
N ALA A 73 6.60 1.85 -8.69
CA ALA A 73 6.90 1.48 -7.31
C ALA A 73 6.44 0.04 -7.05
N THR A 74 7.11 -0.63 -6.13
CA THR A 74 6.76 -1.99 -5.74
C THR A 74 7.09 -2.21 -4.28
N THR A 75 6.14 -2.74 -3.54
CA THR A 75 6.34 -3.10 -2.13
C THR A 75 6.46 -4.60 -1.95
N LEU A 76 7.55 -5.03 -1.33
CA LEU A 76 7.71 -6.39 -0.83
C LEU A 76 7.98 -6.36 0.68
N PHE A 77 7.14 -7.05 1.44
CA PHE A 77 7.27 -7.18 2.89
C PHE A 77 7.18 -5.82 3.59
N HIS A 78 8.23 -5.37 4.29
CA HIS A 78 8.29 -4.02 4.89
C HIS A 78 9.10 -3.05 4.03
N THR A 79 9.41 -3.39 2.78
CA THR A 79 10.30 -2.58 1.93
C THR A 79 9.59 -2.07 0.70
N ILE A 80 9.56 -0.75 0.58
CA ILE A 80 9.02 -0.02 -0.57
C ILE A 80 10.17 0.29 -1.51
N PHE A 81 10.16 -0.30 -2.71
CA PHE A 81 11.16 -0.06 -3.74
C PHE A 81 10.69 1.06 -4.67
N LEU A 82 11.48 2.13 -4.76
CA LEU A 82 11.15 3.31 -5.57
C LEU A 82 12.18 3.53 -6.69
N PRO A 83 11.75 3.88 -7.91
CA PRO A 83 12.65 4.32 -8.97
C PRO A 83 13.31 5.65 -8.60
N SER A 84 14.52 5.89 -9.10
CA SER A 84 15.27 7.12 -8.80
C SER A 84 14.71 8.38 -9.46
N LYS A 85 13.83 8.22 -10.46
CA LYS A 85 13.22 9.30 -11.23
C LYS A 85 11.82 8.88 -11.71
N GLY A 86 11.04 9.85 -12.15
CA GLY A 86 9.73 9.61 -12.76
C GLY A 86 8.57 9.72 -11.77
N ARG A 87 7.40 9.25 -12.20
CA ARG A 87 6.13 9.48 -11.48
C ARG A 87 6.02 8.71 -10.17
N HIS A 88 6.83 7.68 -9.98
CA HIS A 88 6.88 6.87 -8.76
C HIS A 88 8.14 7.11 -7.92
N ALA A 89 8.92 8.16 -8.24
CA ALA A 89 10.07 8.51 -7.42
C ALA A 89 9.66 8.96 -6.02
N ARG A 90 10.58 8.86 -5.07
CA ARG A 90 10.39 9.32 -3.69
C ARG A 90 9.99 10.79 -3.63
N GLY A 91 9.14 11.12 -2.66
CA GLY A 91 8.55 12.45 -2.47
C GLY A 91 7.11 12.58 -2.97
N ARG A 92 6.59 11.55 -3.65
CA ARG A 92 5.16 11.41 -3.97
C ARG A 92 4.44 10.75 -2.79
N LEU A 93 3.99 11.56 -1.83
CA LEU A 93 3.39 11.09 -0.58
C LEU A 93 2.08 10.32 -0.81
N ASP A 94 1.28 10.73 -1.78
CA ASP A 94 0.08 10.03 -2.25
C ASP A 94 0.38 8.56 -2.62
N LEU A 95 1.33 8.36 -3.52
CA LEU A 95 1.78 7.03 -3.93
C LEU A 95 2.46 6.29 -2.78
N PHE A 96 3.21 7.01 -1.93
CA PHE A 96 3.89 6.39 -0.80
C PHE A 96 2.89 5.76 0.19
N VAL A 97 1.76 6.43 0.43
CA VAL A 97 0.64 5.89 1.21
C VAL A 97 0.07 4.63 0.58
N HIS A 98 -0.10 4.58 -0.76
CA HIS A 98 -0.50 3.34 -1.47
C HIS A 98 0.42 2.18 -1.14
N GLU A 99 1.73 2.39 -1.28
CA GLU A 99 2.75 1.38 -1.05
C GLU A 99 2.78 0.93 0.42
N LEU A 100 2.52 1.83 1.38
CA LEU A 100 2.39 1.44 2.78
C LEU A 100 1.14 0.61 3.09
N VAL A 101 0.06 0.74 2.32
CA VAL A 101 -1.08 -0.19 2.44
C VAL A 101 -0.63 -1.61 2.09
N HIS A 102 0.33 -1.81 1.18
CA HIS A 102 0.89 -3.12 0.91
C HIS A 102 1.72 -3.67 2.09
N VAL A 103 2.45 -2.82 2.83
CA VAL A 103 3.10 -3.21 4.09
C VAL A 103 2.04 -3.61 5.13
N TYR A 104 0.97 -2.83 5.26
CA TYR A 104 -0.16 -3.16 6.12
C TYR A 104 -0.80 -4.50 5.78
N GLN A 105 -1.02 -4.76 4.50
CA GLN A 105 -1.53 -6.06 4.04
C GLN A 105 -0.56 -7.19 4.39
N PHE A 106 0.75 -6.99 4.22
CA PHE A 106 1.75 -7.98 4.62
C PHE A 106 1.68 -8.31 6.11
N GLU A 107 1.65 -7.31 6.98
CA GLU A 107 1.61 -7.52 8.42
C GLU A 107 0.31 -8.20 8.89
N LYS A 108 -0.81 -7.94 8.20
CA LYS A 108 -2.12 -8.53 8.56
C LYS A 108 -2.33 -9.94 8.02
N VAL A 109 -1.93 -10.22 6.77
CA VAL A 109 -2.27 -11.49 6.11
C VAL A 109 -1.07 -12.31 5.64
N GLY A 110 0.14 -11.81 5.83
CA GLY A 110 1.38 -12.45 5.40
C GLY A 110 1.62 -12.32 3.90
N SER A 111 2.63 -13.04 3.40
CA SER A 111 3.15 -12.87 2.02
C SER A 111 2.15 -13.24 0.91
N ILE A 112 1.01 -13.86 1.24
CA ILE A 112 -0.08 -14.09 0.29
C ILE A 112 -0.61 -12.80 -0.32
N TYR A 113 -0.48 -11.64 0.35
CA TYR A 113 -0.91 -10.36 -0.19
C TYR A 113 -0.27 -10.08 -1.56
N ILE A 114 1.00 -10.46 -1.76
CA ILE A 114 1.76 -10.23 -3.01
C ILE A 114 1.03 -10.91 -4.17
N TRP A 115 0.65 -12.17 -4.00
CA TRP A 115 -0.12 -12.90 -5.00
C TRP A 115 -1.48 -12.25 -5.25
N GLN A 116 -2.18 -11.84 -4.19
CA GLN A 116 -3.50 -11.21 -4.31
C GLN A 116 -3.42 -9.85 -5.03
N ALA A 117 -2.37 -9.07 -4.78
CA ALA A 117 -2.10 -7.80 -5.47
C ALA A 117 -1.81 -8.01 -6.96
N ILE A 118 -0.94 -8.97 -7.30
CA ILE A 118 -0.66 -9.32 -8.70
C ILE A 118 -1.95 -9.74 -9.44
N MET A 119 -2.75 -10.62 -8.82
CA MET A 119 -4.02 -11.06 -9.41
C MET A 119 -5.02 -9.90 -9.54
N ALA A 120 -5.03 -8.96 -8.58
CA ALA A 120 -5.84 -7.76 -8.65
C ALA A 120 -5.42 -6.86 -9.82
N GLN A 121 -4.11 -6.64 -10.01
CA GLN A 121 -3.57 -5.87 -11.15
C GLN A 121 -3.94 -6.48 -12.50
N MET A 122 -3.96 -7.82 -12.60
CA MET A 122 -4.37 -8.52 -13.82
C MET A 122 -5.88 -8.47 -14.07
N GLY A 123 -6.68 -8.23 -13.03
CA GLY A 123 -8.14 -8.18 -13.10
C GLY A 123 -8.69 -6.75 -13.18
N ALA A 124 -9.41 -6.33 -12.14
CA ALA A 124 -10.01 -4.99 -12.07
C ALA A 124 -8.97 -3.87 -11.95
N GLY A 125 -7.78 -4.19 -11.42
CA GLY A 125 -6.71 -3.25 -11.12
C GLY A 125 -7.18 -2.20 -10.12
N TYR A 126 -6.81 -0.94 -10.40
CA TYR A 126 -7.09 0.24 -9.60
C TYR A 126 -8.54 0.74 -9.64
N ARG A 127 -9.37 0.22 -10.56
CA ARG A 127 -10.71 0.77 -10.81
C ARG A 127 -11.68 0.36 -9.71
N TYR A 128 -12.03 1.29 -8.82
CA TYR A 128 -13.07 1.10 -7.80
C TYR A 128 -14.28 2.04 -7.96
N GLY A 129 -14.23 2.97 -8.92
CA GLY A 129 -15.31 3.91 -9.26
C GLY A 129 -15.22 5.26 -8.53
N GLU A 130 -14.07 5.56 -7.91
CA GLU A 130 -13.82 6.83 -7.23
C GLU A 130 -14.95 7.14 -6.22
N VAL A 131 -15.31 8.41 -6.03
CA VAL A 131 -16.34 8.85 -5.07
C VAL A 131 -17.69 8.18 -5.32
N ASP A 132 -18.14 8.10 -6.57
CA ASP A 132 -19.43 7.50 -6.92
C ASP A 132 -19.45 6.00 -6.57
N GLY A 133 -18.35 5.29 -6.86
CA GLY A 133 -18.17 3.88 -6.54
C GLY A 133 -18.07 3.60 -5.04
N LEU A 134 -17.44 4.50 -4.27
CA LEU A 134 -17.41 4.40 -2.80
C LEU A 134 -18.81 4.55 -2.21
N GLU A 135 -19.58 5.53 -2.68
CA GLU A 135 -20.96 5.75 -2.23
C GLU A 135 -21.87 4.56 -2.58
N GLU A 136 -21.76 4.02 -3.79
CA GLU A 136 -22.53 2.84 -4.23
C GLU A 136 -22.19 1.62 -3.37
N ARG A 137 -20.90 1.29 -3.24
CA ARG A 137 -20.44 0.17 -2.42
C ARG A 137 -20.85 0.32 -0.97
N ARG A 138 -20.81 1.53 -0.42
CA ARG A 138 -21.25 1.76 0.95
C ARG A 138 -22.75 1.54 1.13
N LYS A 139 -23.57 1.95 0.15
CA LYS A 139 -25.01 1.66 0.14
C LYS A 139 -25.30 0.16 0.09
N GLU A 140 -24.44 -0.61 -0.57
CA GLU A 140 -24.51 -2.08 -0.63
C GLU A 140 -23.96 -2.78 0.64
N GLY A 141 -23.48 -2.01 1.63
CA GLY A 141 -22.92 -2.54 2.88
C GLY A 141 -21.49 -3.08 2.74
N GLN A 142 -20.80 -2.77 1.65
CA GLN A 142 -19.40 -3.14 1.49
C GLN A 142 -18.49 -2.38 2.48
N THR A 143 -17.50 -3.11 2.99
CA THR A 143 -16.42 -2.63 3.86
C THR A 143 -15.09 -2.55 3.09
N PHE A 144 -14.07 -1.96 3.70
CA PHE A 144 -12.71 -1.83 3.17
C PHE A 144 -12.10 -3.18 2.76
N SER A 145 -12.36 -4.23 3.54
CA SER A 145 -11.95 -5.61 3.24
C SER A 145 -12.57 -6.19 1.97
N GLY A 146 -13.68 -5.62 1.48
CA GLY A 146 -14.34 -6.04 0.24
C GLY A 146 -13.65 -5.55 -1.03
N PHE A 147 -12.73 -4.59 -0.93
CA PHE A 147 -11.91 -4.17 -2.07
C PHE A 147 -10.80 -5.20 -2.33
N ASN A 148 -10.38 -5.31 -3.59
CA ASN A 148 -9.17 -6.08 -3.90
C ASN A 148 -7.92 -5.34 -3.34
N ARG A 149 -6.76 -6.02 -3.28
CA ARG A 149 -5.55 -5.46 -2.65
C ARG A 149 -5.03 -4.18 -3.28
N GLU A 150 -5.17 -4.01 -4.59
CA GLU A 150 -4.75 -2.79 -5.28
C GLU A 150 -5.76 -1.66 -5.08
N GLN A 151 -7.06 -1.98 -5.07
CA GLN A 151 -8.10 -1.01 -4.75
C GLN A 151 -7.99 -0.50 -3.31
N GLN A 152 -7.61 -1.36 -2.35
CA GLN A 152 -7.34 -0.93 -0.98
C GLN A 152 -6.23 0.12 -0.91
N GLY A 153 -5.13 -0.10 -1.65
CA GLY A 153 -4.07 0.91 -1.79
C GLY A 153 -4.56 2.18 -2.48
N GLN A 154 -5.31 2.03 -3.57
CA GLN A 154 -5.81 3.16 -4.35
C GLN A 154 -6.77 4.04 -3.56
N VAL A 155 -7.68 3.46 -2.77
CA VAL A 155 -8.59 4.21 -1.90
C VAL A 155 -7.81 5.04 -0.88
N ALA A 156 -6.74 4.50 -0.31
CA ALA A 156 -5.88 5.23 0.63
C ALA A 156 -5.09 6.35 -0.05
N GLN A 157 -4.54 6.09 -1.24
CA GLN A 157 -3.86 7.08 -2.07
C GLN A 157 -4.78 8.24 -2.43
N ASP A 158 -5.98 7.93 -2.94
CA ASP A 158 -6.93 8.93 -3.40
C ASP A 158 -7.51 9.72 -2.22
N TYR A 159 -7.69 9.11 -1.04
CA TYR A 159 -8.03 9.87 0.15
C TYR A 159 -6.95 10.90 0.50
N TYR A 160 -5.67 10.50 0.46
CA TYR A 160 -4.58 11.44 0.72
C TYR A 160 -4.59 12.60 -0.29
N HIS A 161 -4.57 12.28 -1.58
CA HIS A 161 -4.45 13.25 -2.66
C HIS A 161 -5.72 14.12 -2.83
N ASP A 162 -6.90 13.50 -2.83
CA ASP A 162 -8.15 14.19 -3.14
C ASP A 162 -8.82 14.84 -1.94
N VAL A 163 -8.49 14.43 -0.71
CA VAL A 163 -9.13 14.95 0.51
C VAL A 163 -8.16 15.67 1.43
N LEU A 164 -6.99 15.09 1.74
CA LEU A 164 -6.05 15.66 2.71
C LEU A 164 -5.20 16.77 2.08
N GLU A 165 -4.54 16.51 0.95
CA GLU A 165 -3.71 17.53 0.27
C GLU A 165 -4.51 18.75 -0.17
N LYS A 166 -5.78 18.55 -0.54
CA LYS A 166 -6.69 19.64 -0.95
C LYS A 166 -7.38 20.34 0.22
N ASP A 167 -7.11 19.91 1.46
CA ASP A 167 -7.72 20.42 2.69
C ASP A 167 -9.25 20.54 2.60
N LEU A 168 -9.90 19.49 2.07
CA LEU A 168 -11.35 19.52 1.90
C LEU A 168 -12.08 19.55 3.25
N ALA A 169 -13.15 20.32 3.34
CA ALA A 169 -13.94 20.43 4.57
C ALA A 169 -14.49 19.06 5.03
N ALA A 170 -14.70 18.93 6.34
CA ALA A 170 -15.24 17.72 6.99
C ALA A 170 -16.54 17.19 6.36
N ASN A 171 -17.37 18.09 5.82
CA ASN A 171 -18.66 17.81 5.21
C ASN A 171 -18.63 17.77 3.66
N SER A 172 -17.45 17.82 3.05
CA SER A 172 -17.32 17.62 1.60
C SER A 172 -17.79 16.23 1.20
N ARG A 173 -18.37 16.11 0.01
CA ARG A 173 -18.88 14.83 -0.52
C ARG A 173 -17.77 13.79 -0.57
N GLU A 174 -16.61 14.20 -1.06
CA GLU A 174 -15.40 13.39 -1.19
C GLU A 174 -15.01 12.84 0.19
N ARG A 175 -14.80 13.71 1.18
CA ARG A 175 -14.40 13.26 2.52
C ARG A 175 -15.43 12.30 3.11
N LEU A 176 -16.72 12.60 3.00
CA LEU A 176 -17.79 11.72 3.50
C LEU A 176 -17.84 10.36 2.80
N ALA A 177 -17.47 10.28 1.51
CA ALA A 177 -17.43 9.03 0.76
C ALA A 177 -16.24 8.14 1.17
N PHE A 178 -15.06 8.73 1.39
CA PHE A 178 -13.87 7.98 1.81
C PHE A 178 -13.87 7.59 3.29
N GLN A 179 -14.35 8.48 4.17
CA GLN A 179 -14.18 8.41 5.62
C GLN A 179 -14.54 7.04 6.23
N PRO A 180 -15.67 6.38 5.89
CA PRO A 180 -16.01 5.08 6.48
C PRO A 180 -14.97 4.00 6.18
N PHE A 181 -14.38 4.01 4.99
CA PHE A 181 -13.39 3.02 4.57
C PHE A 181 -12.02 3.29 5.21
N ILE A 182 -11.67 4.57 5.39
CA ILE A 182 -10.45 4.99 6.10
C ILE A 182 -10.53 4.64 7.59
N GLU A 183 -11.70 4.83 8.22
CA GLU A 183 -11.93 4.42 9.60
C GLU A 183 -11.78 2.90 9.79
N GLU A 184 -12.29 2.10 8.84
CA GLU A 184 -12.13 0.65 8.85
C GLU A 184 -10.66 0.23 8.67
N LEU A 185 -9.93 0.89 7.76
CA LEU A 185 -8.47 0.72 7.61
C LEU A 185 -7.74 1.02 8.92
N GLN A 186 -8.01 2.17 9.55
CA GLN A 186 -7.41 2.60 10.82
C GLN A 186 -7.77 1.67 11.98
N ALA A 187 -8.97 1.07 11.96
CA ALA A 187 -9.41 0.07 12.93
C ALA A 187 -8.78 -1.32 12.70
N GLY A 188 -7.99 -1.50 11.64
CA GLY A 188 -7.33 -2.76 11.36
C GLY A 188 -8.21 -3.80 10.66
N LEU A 189 -9.30 -3.38 10.01
CA LEU A 189 -10.28 -4.26 9.37
C LEU A 189 -9.90 -4.52 7.91
N LEU A 190 -9.25 -5.68 7.66
CA LEU A 190 -8.75 -6.11 6.35
C LEU A 190 -9.36 -7.45 5.89
#